data_AF-A0A832UGJ0-F1
#
_entry.id   AF-A0A832UGJ0-F1
#
_cell.length_a   1.000
_cell.length_b   1.000
_cell.length_c   1.000
_cell.angle_alpha   90.00
_cell.angle_beta   90.00
_cell.angle_gamma   90.00
#
_symmetry.space_group_name_H-M   'P 1'
#
loop_
_entity.id
_entity.type
_entity.pdbx_description
1 polymer ?
#
loop_
_entity_poly.entity_id
_entity_poly.type
_entity_poly.pdbx_seq_one_letter_code
_entity_poly.pdbx_strand_id
1 'polypeptide(L)'
;MKLVKAIIKPERFELVKKALEKNGFSGMTVTNVNGHGEQKGITLEYRGGRMNVDLLPKIQIDMVVKYDQVDLLVNTIAESCRTGRVGDGRIFVAPVEKVVRIRTGESLDELPIERMADTATYAISDLISPATEKEDYASLDISQPVTAQSKGV
;
A
#
# COMPACT_ATOMS: atom_id res chain seq x y z
N MET A 1 -6.77 4.80 -19.50
CA MET A 1 -5.84 5.18 -18.42
C MET A 1 -5.99 4.24 -17.22
N LYS A 2 -5.12 4.32 -16.22
CA LYS A 2 -5.24 3.60 -14.94
C LYS A 2 -5.07 4.56 -13.76
N LEU A 3 -5.79 4.29 -12.68
CA LEU A 3 -5.61 4.91 -11.37
C LEU A 3 -4.68 4.01 -10.56
N VAL A 4 -3.55 4.56 -10.13
CA VAL A 4 -2.64 3.95 -9.17
C VAL A 4 -2.90 4.60 -7.81
N LYS A 5 -3.35 3.80 -6.85
CA LYS A 5 -3.60 4.17 -5.45
C LYS A 5 -2.56 3.49 -4.57
N ALA A 6 -1.68 4.24 -3.94
CA ALA A 6 -0.66 3.71 -3.03
C ALA A 6 -0.94 4.15 -1.59
N ILE A 7 -1.03 3.21 -0.66
CA ILE A 7 -1.11 3.48 0.79
C ILE A 7 0.25 3.17 1.37
N ILE A 8 0.94 4.17 1.94
CA ILE A 8 2.34 4.08 2.37
C ILE A 8 2.53 4.60 3.80
N LYS A 9 3.70 4.31 4.39
CA LYS A 9 4.13 4.92 5.66
C LYS A 9 4.35 6.44 5.49
N PRO A 10 3.89 7.29 6.43
CA PRO A 10 4.04 8.74 6.31
C PRO A 10 5.50 9.20 6.13
N GLU A 11 6.44 8.59 6.84
CA GLU A 11 7.87 8.93 6.77
C GLU A 11 8.52 8.61 5.40
N ARG A 12 7.87 7.80 4.56
CA ARG A 12 8.34 7.47 3.21
C ARG A 12 7.88 8.44 2.14
N PHE A 13 6.90 9.29 2.44
CA PHE A 13 6.27 10.16 1.45
C PHE A 13 7.27 11.12 0.77
N GLU A 14 8.18 11.73 1.51
CA GLU A 14 9.16 12.66 0.94
C GLU A 14 10.12 11.97 -0.04
N LEU A 15 10.51 10.73 0.25
CA LEU A 15 11.35 9.93 -0.65
C LEU A 15 10.59 9.55 -1.93
N VAL A 16 9.33 9.11 -1.78
CA VAL A 16 8.46 8.78 -2.91
C VAL A 16 8.25 9.99 -3.80
N LYS A 17 7.93 11.15 -3.22
CA LYS A 17 7.72 12.39 -3.96
C LYS A 17 8.92 12.74 -4.85
N LYS A 18 10.13 12.71 -4.28
CA LYS A 18 11.37 12.99 -5.03
C LYS A 18 11.63 11.98 -6.15
N ALA A 19 11.37 10.70 -5.90
CA ALA A 19 11.52 9.65 -6.91
C ALA A 19 10.54 9.83 -8.06
N LEU A 20 9.28 10.17 -7.76
CA LEU A 20 8.25 10.46 -8.76
C LEU A 20 8.60 11.68 -9.61
N GLU A 21 9.06 12.78 -8.99
CA GLU A 21 9.51 13.98 -9.70
C GLU A 21 10.69 13.67 -10.64
N LYS A 22 11.67 12.90 -10.17
CA LYS A 22 12.83 12.47 -10.99
C LYS A 22 12.42 11.65 -12.21
N ASN A 23 11.37 10.85 -12.09
CA ASN A 23 10.83 10.02 -13.17
C ASN A 23 9.77 10.74 -14.02
N GLY A 24 9.58 12.06 -13.83
CA GLY A 24 8.72 12.88 -14.67
C GLY A 24 7.23 12.87 -14.29
N PHE A 25 6.87 12.32 -13.14
CA PHE A 25 5.50 12.35 -12.64
C PHE A 25 5.22 13.60 -11.82
N SER A 26 4.37 14.49 -12.33
CA SER A 26 4.10 15.81 -11.72
C SER A 26 2.71 15.96 -11.07
N GLY A 27 1.76 15.08 -11.40
CA GLY A 27 0.40 15.12 -10.87
C GLY A 27 0.12 14.01 -9.88
N MET A 28 -0.18 14.36 -8.63
CA MET A 28 -0.64 13.42 -7.60
C MET A 28 -1.63 14.08 -6.65
N THR A 29 -2.56 13.29 -6.13
CA THR A 29 -3.45 13.67 -5.03
C THR A 29 -3.01 12.91 -3.79
N VAL A 30 -2.90 13.62 -2.66
CA VAL A 30 -2.43 13.03 -1.40
C VAL A 30 -3.53 13.17 -0.36
N THR A 31 -3.79 12.10 0.39
CA THR A 31 -4.82 12.08 1.43
C THR A 31 -4.28 11.36 2.67
N ASN A 32 -4.49 11.94 3.85
CA ASN A 32 -4.19 11.28 5.11
C ASN A 32 -5.29 10.27 5.43
N VAL A 33 -4.90 9.02 5.68
CA VAL A 33 -5.84 7.93 5.97
C VAL A 33 -5.37 7.17 7.19
N ASN A 34 -6.28 6.44 7.83
CA ASN A 34 -5.93 5.50 8.89
C ASN A 34 -6.15 4.07 8.35
N GLY A 35 -5.16 3.20 8.52
CA GLY A 35 -5.19 1.85 7.98
C GLY A 35 -4.85 0.81 9.03
N HIS A 36 -5.44 -0.37 8.87
CA HIS A 36 -5.09 -1.58 9.60
C HIS A 36 -4.66 -2.66 8.60
N GLY A 37 -3.60 -3.38 8.92
CA GLY A 37 -3.08 -4.48 8.10
C GLY A 37 -2.69 -5.65 8.98
N GLU A 38 -1.72 -6.46 8.55
CA GLU A 38 -1.17 -7.54 9.38
C GLU A 38 -0.45 -7.04 10.65
N GLN A 39 -0.13 -5.74 10.67
CA GLN A 39 0.30 -5.06 11.87
C GLN A 39 -0.90 -4.98 12.83
N LYS A 40 -1.06 -6.03 13.66
CA LYS A 40 -2.02 -6.07 14.77
C LYS A 40 -1.91 -4.76 15.56
N GLY A 41 -3.05 -4.18 15.95
CA GLY A 41 -3.13 -2.87 16.60
C GLY A 41 -2.26 -2.77 17.86
N ILE A 42 -1.96 -1.55 18.29
CA ILE A 42 -1.16 -1.32 19.51
C ILE A 42 -2.14 -1.21 20.68
N THR A 43 -2.03 -2.09 21.67
CA THR A 43 -2.72 -1.91 22.96
C THR A 43 -1.95 -0.88 23.78
N LEU A 44 -2.53 0.30 23.96
CA LEU A 44 -2.01 1.34 24.86
C LEU A 44 -2.68 1.20 26.23
N GLU A 45 -1.91 1.24 27.32
CA GLU A 45 -2.47 1.46 28.65
C GLU A 45 -2.55 2.96 28.94
N TYR A 46 -3.77 3.46 29.18
CA TYR A 46 -4.01 4.85 29.55
C TYR A 46 -4.90 4.90 30.79
N ARG A 47 -4.39 5.50 31.88
CA ARG A 47 -5.10 5.67 33.17
C ARG A 47 -5.79 4.39 33.68
N GLY A 48 -5.12 3.25 33.57
CA GLY A 48 -5.65 1.96 34.05
C GLY A 48 -6.66 1.28 33.13
N GLY A 49 -6.96 1.87 31.96
CA GLY A 49 -7.73 1.22 30.89
C GLY A 49 -6.81 0.77 29.74
N ARG A 50 -7.08 -0.40 29.17
CA ARG A 50 -6.47 -0.84 27.91
C ARG A 50 -7.26 -0.26 26.75
N MET A 51 -6.59 0.49 25.88
CA MET A 51 -7.17 1.01 24.64
C MET A 51 -6.45 0.40 23.46
N ASN A 52 -7.16 -0.37 22.64
CA ASN A 52 -6.60 -0.88 21.39
C ASN A 52 -6.65 0.23 20.34
N VAL A 53 -5.48 0.69 19.88
CA VAL A 53 -5.38 1.55 18.71
C VAL A 53 -5.27 0.64 17.49
N ASP A 54 -6.42 0.40 16.87
CA ASP A 54 -6.52 -0.53 15.75
C ASP A 54 -6.04 0.09 14.44
N LEU A 55 -6.22 1.39 14.23
CA LEU A 55 -5.86 2.05 12.98
C LEU A 55 -4.60 2.90 13.14
N LEU A 56 -3.62 2.70 12.26
CA LEU A 56 -2.39 3.48 12.22
C LEU A 56 -2.44 4.53 11.10
N PRO A 57 -1.88 5.73 11.31
CA PRO A 57 -1.85 6.78 10.28
C PRO A 57 -0.99 6.35 9.09
N LYS A 58 -1.49 6.62 7.89
CA LYS A 58 -0.87 6.31 6.59
C LYS A 58 -1.12 7.47 5.62
N ILE A 59 -0.34 7.50 4.55
CA ILE A 59 -0.56 8.42 3.43
C ILE A 59 -1.07 7.63 2.24
N GLN A 60 -2.18 8.08 1.66
CA GLN A 60 -2.70 7.60 0.39
C GLN A 60 -2.26 8.56 -0.72
N ILE A 61 -1.66 8.03 -1.78
CA ILE A 61 -1.28 8.73 -3.00
C ILE A 61 -2.14 8.18 -4.13
N ASP A 62 -2.88 9.06 -4.80
CA ASP A 62 -3.70 8.74 -5.97
C ASP A 62 -3.15 9.43 -7.20
N MET A 63 -2.86 8.65 -8.24
CA MET A 63 -2.30 9.14 -9.51
C MET A 63 -2.97 8.46 -10.68
N VAL A 64 -3.38 9.23 -11.68
CA VAL A 64 -3.93 8.68 -12.93
C VAL A 64 -2.87 8.79 -14.02
N VAL A 65 -2.53 7.67 -14.64
CA VAL A 65 -1.47 7.56 -15.66
C VAL A 65 -1.92 6.79 -16.89
N LYS A 66 -1.16 6.92 -17.98
CA LYS A 66 -1.30 6.08 -19.17
C LYS A 66 -0.89 4.64 -18.87
N TYR A 67 -1.38 3.70 -19.67
CA TYR A 67 -1.19 2.26 -19.45
C TYR A 67 0.28 1.84 -19.46
N ASP A 68 1.07 2.41 -20.37
CA ASP A 68 2.51 2.20 -20.54
C ASP A 68 3.36 2.75 -19.38
N GLN A 69 2.80 3.65 -18.56
CA GLN A 69 3.50 4.24 -17.42
C GLN A 69 3.20 3.56 -16.08
N VAL A 70 2.25 2.62 -16.05
CA VAL A 70 1.81 1.95 -14.82
C VAL A 70 2.96 1.23 -14.13
N ASP A 71 3.71 0.41 -14.87
CA ASP A 71 4.78 -0.40 -14.29
C ASP A 71 5.91 0.47 -13.74
N LEU A 72 6.30 1.51 -14.49
CA LEU A 72 7.29 2.48 -14.04
C LEU A 72 6.85 3.17 -12.74
N LEU A 73 5.59 3.59 -12.66
CA LEU A 73 5.03 4.25 -11.49
C LEU A 73 5.01 3.30 -10.27
N VAL A 74 4.49 2.09 -10.46
CA VAL A 74 4.39 1.08 -9.39
C VAL A 74 5.77 0.73 -8.85
N ASN A 75 6.74 0.47 -9.73
CA ASN A 75 8.12 0.15 -9.33
C ASN A 75 8.78 1.31 -8.59
N THR A 76 8.61 2.54 -9.08
CA THR A 76 9.16 3.75 -8.43
C THR A 76 8.64 3.89 -7.00
N ILE A 77 7.32 3.72 -6.79
CA ILE A 77 6.71 3.80 -5.45
C ILE A 77 7.18 2.63 -4.58
N ALA A 78 7.18 1.41 -5.11
CA ALA A 78 7.55 0.22 -4.37
C ALA A 78 9.00 0.28 -3.87
N GLU A 79 9.96 0.62 -4.73
CA GLU A 79 11.38 0.73 -4.37
C GLU A 79 11.62 1.84 -3.33
N SER A 80 10.93 2.97 -3.46
CA SER A 80 11.06 4.09 -2.53
C SER A 80 10.48 3.77 -1.14
N CYS A 81 9.43 2.95 -1.08
CA CYS A 81 8.74 2.59 0.15
C CYS A 81 9.31 1.35 0.85
N ARG A 82 9.89 0.40 0.11
CA ARG A 82 10.26 -0.92 0.62
C ARG A 82 11.34 -0.81 1.69
N THR A 83 10.98 -1.23 2.90
CA THR A 83 11.90 -1.41 4.04
C THR A 83 12.10 -2.89 4.37
N GLY A 84 11.24 -3.76 3.85
CA GLY A 84 11.21 -5.19 4.17
C GLY A 84 10.52 -5.49 5.50
N ARG A 85 9.94 -4.47 6.16
CA ARG A 85 9.23 -4.62 7.43
C ARG A 85 7.72 -4.53 7.21
N VAL A 86 6.97 -5.12 8.13
CA VAL A 86 5.50 -5.04 8.13
C VAL A 86 5.04 -3.58 8.09
N GLY A 87 3.96 -3.34 7.36
CA GLY A 87 3.29 -2.05 7.29
C GLY A 87 3.83 -1.06 6.24
N ASP A 88 4.74 -1.48 5.36
CA ASP A 88 5.29 -0.66 4.27
C ASP A 88 4.21 -0.10 3.34
N GLY A 89 3.13 -0.85 3.14
CA GLY A 89 1.98 -0.37 2.38
C GLY A 89 1.43 -1.39 1.40
N ARG A 90 0.49 -0.92 0.56
CA ARG A 90 -0.03 -1.63 -0.60
C ARG A 90 -0.31 -0.64 -1.73
N ILE A 91 -0.18 -1.13 -2.97
CA ILE A 91 -0.50 -0.38 -4.18
C ILE A 91 -1.64 -1.10 -4.89
N PHE A 92 -2.64 -0.35 -5.32
CA PHE A 92 -3.80 -0.82 -6.08
C PHE A 92 -3.78 -0.15 -7.44
N VAL A 93 -4.13 -0.91 -8.48
CA VAL A 93 -4.29 -0.40 -9.84
C VAL A 93 -5.73 -0.66 -10.27
N ALA A 94 -6.43 0.40 -10.65
CA ALA A 94 -7.83 0.35 -11.09
C ALA A 94 -7.97 0.94 -12.51
N PRO A 95 -8.89 0.43 -13.35
CA PRO A 95 -9.17 1.04 -14.64
C PRO A 95 -9.79 2.44 -14.46
N VAL A 96 -9.40 3.37 -15.34
CA VAL A 96 -10.04 4.69 -15.45
C VAL A 96 -10.57 4.84 -16.86
N GLU A 97 -11.89 4.94 -16.95
CA GLU A 97 -12.62 5.05 -18.22
C GLU A 97 -12.51 6.44 -18.84
N LYS A 98 -12.54 7.48 -18.00
CA LYS A 98 -12.57 8.87 -18.46
C LYS A 98 -11.78 9.82 -17.57
N VAL A 99 -11.06 10.76 -18.19
CA VAL A 99 -10.37 11.85 -17.48
C VAL A 99 -10.64 13.17 -18.16
N VAL A 100 -11.16 14.14 -17.40
CA VAL A 100 -11.47 15.49 -17.92
C VAL A 100 -10.70 16.54 -17.15
N ARG A 101 -10.02 17.44 -17.87
CA ARG A 101 -9.37 18.60 -17.28
C ARG A 101 -10.38 19.73 -17.10
N ILE A 102 -10.73 20.05 -15.85
CA ILE A 102 -11.77 21.06 -15.52
C ILE A 102 -11.52 22.42 -16.18
N ARG A 103 -10.27 22.91 -16.16
CA ARG A 103 -9.93 24.25 -16.69
C ARG A 103 -10.22 24.41 -18.18
N THR A 104 -10.00 23.37 -18.98
CA THR A 104 -10.11 23.43 -20.45
C THR A 104 -11.29 22.63 -21.00
N GLY A 105 -11.90 21.75 -20.20
CA GLY A 105 -12.92 20.80 -20.66
C GLY A 105 -12.37 19.66 -21.51
N GLU A 106 -11.05 19.60 -21.72
CA GLU A 106 -10.41 18.56 -22.53
C GLU A 106 -10.56 17.18 -21.88
N SER A 107 -11.07 16.22 -22.66
CA SER A 107 -10.96 14.80 -22.33
C SER A 107 -9.56 14.33 -22.68
N LEU A 108 -8.89 13.67 -21.74
CA LEU A 108 -7.56 13.10 -21.92
C LEU A 108 -7.63 11.62 -22.37
N ASP A 109 -8.82 11.16 -22.78
CA ASP A 109 -9.10 9.77 -23.09
C ASP A 109 -8.29 9.30 -24.31
N GLU A 110 -7.20 8.57 -24.07
CA GLU A 110 -6.59 7.69 -25.06
C GLU A 110 -7.04 6.26 -24.73
N LEU A 111 -8.06 5.78 -25.42
CA LEU A 111 -8.35 4.35 -25.50
C LEU A 111 -7.84 3.86 -26.87
N PRO A 112 -6.81 3.00 -26.91
CA PRO A 112 -6.64 2.12 -28.06
C PRO A 112 -7.87 1.21 -28.10
N ILE A 113 -8.63 1.28 -29.18
CA ILE A 113 -9.91 0.58 -29.38
C ILE A 113 -9.79 -0.96 -29.29
N GLU A 114 -8.57 -1.52 -29.26
CA GLU A 114 -8.35 -2.96 -29.45
C GLU A 114 -8.24 -3.82 -28.17
N ARG A 115 -8.24 -3.26 -26.94
CA ARG A 115 -7.94 -4.06 -25.72
C ARG A 115 -9.04 -4.13 -24.66
N MET A 116 -10.30 -4.17 -25.08
CA MET A 116 -11.40 -4.56 -24.19
C MET A 116 -11.48 -6.09 -23.95
N ALA A 117 -10.70 -6.92 -24.67
CA ALA A 117 -10.77 -8.38 -24.57
C ALA A 117 -9.81 -9.03 -23.52
N ASP A 118 -8.71 -8.37 -23.13
CA ASP A 118 -7.61 -9.06 -22.42
C ASP A 118 -7.51 -8.69 -20.92
N THR A 119 -8.63 -8.55 -20.20
CA THR A 119 -8.60 -8.32 -18.72
C THR A 119 -8.51 -9.64 -17.93
N ALA A 120 -7.71 -10.59 -18.39
CA ALA A 120 -7.44 -11.81 -17.64
C ALA A 120 -5.95 -12.15 -17.68
N THR A 121 -5.36 -12.22 -16.49
CA THR A 121 -4.10 -12.90 -16.18
C THR A 121 -2.81 -12.11 -16.43
N TYR A 122 -2.52 -11.17 -15.53
CA TYR A 122 -1.14 -11.07 -15.04
C TYR A 122 -1.04 -12.02 -13.84
N ALA A 123 -0.45 -13.20 -14.06
CA ALA A 123 -0.20 -14.14 -12.99
C ALA A 123 0.87 -13.56 -12.05
N ILE A 124 0.54 -13.48 -10.76
CA ILE A 124 1.43 -12.98 -9.69
C ILE A 124 2.72 -13.83 -9.59
N SER A 125 2.74 -15.03 -10.19
CA SER A 125 3.89 -15.93 -10.27
C SER A 125 5.10 -15.33 -10.98
N ASP A 126 4.88 -14.41 -11.92
CA ASP A 126 5.96 -13.94 -12.80
C ASP A 126 6.77 -12.79 -12.19
N LEU A 127 6.34 -12.28 -11.03
CA LEU A 127 6.91 -11.11 -10.34
C LEU A 127 7.58 -11.46 -9.00
N ILE A 128 7.63 -12.74 -8.62
CA ILE A 128 8.19 -13.18 -7.32
C ILE A 128 9.30 -14.21 -7.57
N SER A 129 10.55 -13.80 -7.35
CA SER A 129 11.63 -14.77 -7.09
C SER A 129 11.33 -15.49 -5.75
N PRO A 130 11.39 -16.83 -5.68
CA PRO A 130 10.94 -17.56 -4.50
C PRO A 130 11.84 -17.31 -3.30
N ALA A 131 11.38 -16.51 -2.36
CA ALA A 131 11.98 -16.42 -1.03
C ALA A 131 11.51 -17.62 -0.19
N THR A 132 12.36 -18.65 -0.18
CA THR A 132 12.66 -19.59 0.93
C THR A 132 11.61 -19.80 2.03
N GLU A 133 11.06 -21.01 1.99
CA GLU A 133 10.74 -21.96 3.08
C GLU A 133 9.83 -21.55 4.26
N LYS A 134 8.84 -22.44 4.47
CA LYS A 134 7.85 -22.46 5.55
C LYS A 134 8.53 -22.85 6.87
N GLU A 135 8.17 -22.16 7.95
CA GLU A 135 8.27 -22.72 9.30
C GLU A 135 6.85 -22.94 9.87
N ASP A 136 6.67 -24.14 10.39
CA ASP A 136 5.45 -24.72 10.93
C ASP A 136 4.94 -24.01 12.19
N TYR A 137 3.69 -23.52 12.14
CA TYR A 137 2.96 -23.04 13.32
C TYR A 137 1.90 -24.04 13.78
N ALA A 138 2.25 -25.34 13.80
CA ALA A 138 1.37 -26.41 14.25
C ALA A 138 1.79 -26.95 15.63
N SER A 139 1.91 -26.09 16.65
CA SER A 139 1.85 -26.50 18.07
C SER A 139 2.04 -25.31 19.02
N LEU A 140 0.98 -24.55 19.27
CA LEU A 140 0.90 -23.71 20.47
C LEU A 140 -0.52 -23.85 21.04
N ASP A 141 -0.65 -24.81 21.95
CA ASP A 141 -1.83 -25.05 22.78
C ASP A 141 -2.01 -23.87 23.74
N ILE A 142 -3.04 -23.06 23.49
CA ILE A 142 -3.35 -21.81 24.21
C ILE A 142 -4.26 -22.04 25.43
N SER A 143 -4.29 -23.24 26.00
CA SER A 143 -5.18 -23.59 27.12
C SER A 143 -4.60 -23.36 28.53
N GLN A 144 -3.43 -22.73 28.69
CA GLN A 144 -2.83 -22.53 30.03
C GLN A 144 -2.76 -21.03 30.42
N PRO A 145 -3.39 -20.61 31.53
CA PRO A 145 -3.24 -19.25 32.05
C PRO A 145 -1.86 -19.09 32.72
N VAL A 146 -1.02 -18.19 32.20
CA VAL A 146 0.24 -17.82 32.84
C VAL A 146 -0.05 -16.96 34.06
N THR A 147 -0.03 -17.59 35.23
CA THR A 147 -0.11 -16.88 36.51
C THR A 147 1.26 -16.30 36.82
N ALA A 148 1.43 -14.98 36.63
CA ALA A 148 2.65 -14.29 37.01
C ALA A 148 2.69 -14.16 38.54
N GLN A 149 3.61 -14.91 39.18
CA GLN A 149 3.94 -14.72 40.58
C GLN A 149 4.56 -13.34 40.80
N SER A 150 3.93 -12.54 41.65
CA SER A 150 4.51 -11.34 42.25
C SER A 150 5.69 -11.74 43.15
N LYS A 151 6.88 -11.27 42.86
CA LYS A 151 7.93 -11.12 43.88
C LYS A 151 7.96 -9.66 44.32
N GLY A 152 7.58 -9.43 45.58
CA GLY A 152 8.15 -8.32 46.38
C GLY A 152 9.67 -8.52 46.46
N VAL A 153 10.48 -7.50 46.74
CA VAL A 153 10.39 -6.43 47.75
C VAL A 153 11.08 -5.19 47.18
#